data_AF-A0A7I7XK92-F1
#
_entry.id   AF-A0A7I7XK92-F1
#
_cell.length_a   1.000
_cell.length_b   1.000
_cell.length_c   1.000
_cell.angle_alpha   90.00
_cell.angle_beta   90.00
_cell.angle_gamma   90.00
#
_symmetry.space_group_name_H-M   'P 1'
#
loop_
_entity.id
_entity.type
_entity.pdbx_description
1 polymer ?
#
loop_
_entity_poly.entity_id
_entity_poly.type
_entity_poly.pdbx_seq_one_letter_code
_entity_poly.pdbx_strand_id
1 'polypeptide(L)'
;MPELVGVLHGRLGEVIDISVNWSLSENMPDLNSRHWQNKHQHLMAVTGRDASANLLVVPSLTPGTLASLLLRIAAGMPLSAEHQATPLFRTAIEIVDAARGDAALRMPAAKDVARPRARRT
;
A
#
# COMPACT_ATOMS: atom_id res chain seq x y z
N MET A 1 -3.62 -16.72 -1.60
CA MET A 1 -3.86 -15.36 -2.13
C MET A 1 -4.97 -15.23 -3.18
N PRO A 2 -5.79 -16.24 -3.54
CA PRO A 2 -6.92 -15.99 -4.44
C PRO A 2 -7.98 -15.07 -3.79
N GLU A 3 -8.04 -15.04 -2.45
CA GLU A 3 -8.99 -14.20 -1.72
C GLU A 3 -8.73 -12.70 -1.91
N LEU A 4 -7.45 -12.29 -1.91
CA LEU A 4 -7.06 -10.89 -2.14
C LEU A 4 -7.41 -10.44 -3.56
N VAL A 5 -7.09 -11.28 -4.54
CA VAL A 5 -7.43 -11.03 -5.96
C VAL A 5 -8.95 -10.92 -6.12
N GLY A 6 -9.73 -11.78 -5.46
CA GLY A 6 -11.18 -11.72 -5.48
C GLY A 6 -11.76 -10.42 -4.90
N VAL A 7 -11.22 -9.93 -3.78
CA VAL A 7 -11.64 -8.66 -3.16
C VAL A 7 -11.28 -7.46 -4.04
N LEU A 8 -10.10 -7.50 -4.68
CA LEU A 8 -9.64 -6.42 -5.55
C LEU A 8 -10.33 -6.41 -6.92
N HIS A 9 -10.81 -7.56 -7.40
CA HIS A 9 -11.45 -7.69 -8.71
C HIS A 9 -12.60 -6.70 -8.92
N GLY A 10 -13.43 -6.48 -7.89
CA GLY A 10 -14.55 -5.53 -7.97
C GLY A 10 -14.12 -4.06 -8.14
N ARG A 11 -12.87 -3.71 -7.82
CA ARG A 11 -12.34 -2.34 -7.92
C ARG A 11 -11.32 -2.16 -9.03
N LEU A 12 -10.55 -3.20 -9.34
CA LEU A 12 -9.45 -3.15 -10.33
C LEU A 12 -9.83 -3.80 -11.66
N GLY A 13 -10.91 -4.58 -11.69
CA GLY A 13 -11.24 -5.48 -12.80
C GLY A 13 -10.37 -6.74 -12.78
N GLU A 14 -10.24 -7.38 -13.93
CA GLU A 14 -9.33 -8.52 -14.10
C GLU A 14 -7.88 -8.09 -13.80
N VAL A 15 -7.20 -8.79 -12.91
CA VAL A 15 -5.79 -8.52 -12.56
C VAL A 15 -4.90 -8.98 -13.72
N ILE A 16 -4.18 -8.04 -14.31
CA ILE A 16 -3.31 -8.28 -15.47
C ILE A 16 -1.82 -8.30 -15.10
N ASP A 17 -1.45 -7.67 -13.99
CA ASP A 17 -0.07 -7.62 -13.52
C ASP A 17 0.02 -7.46 -12.00
N ILE A 18 1.06 -8.05 -11.41
CA ILE A 18 1.44 -7.89 -10.01
C ILE A 18 2.95 -7.69 -9.98
N SER A 19 3.38 -6.55 -9.42
CA SER A 19 4.80 -6.23 -9.24
C SER A 19 5.10 -5.85 -7.80
N VAL A 20 6.36 -5.99 -7.40
CA VAL A 20 6.85 -5.65 -6.06
C VAL A 20 8.07 -4.75 -6.16
N ASN A 21 8.25 -3.84 -5.22
CA ASN A 21 9.39 -2.89 -5.22
C ASN A 21 10.64 -3.41 -4.49
N TRP A 22 10.64 -4.69 -4.08
CA TRP A 22 11.72 -5.34 -3.33
C TRP A 22 12.16 -6.64 -4.01
N SER A 23 13.38 -7.09 -3.70
CA SER A 23 13.91 -8.38 -4.17
C SER A 23 13.73 -9.48 -3.13
N LEU A 24 13.77 -10.76 -3.53
CA LEU A 24 13.67 -11.89 -2.60
C LEU A 24 14.81 -11.92 -1.56
N SER A 25 15.95 -11.29 -1.86
CA SER A 25 17.10 -11.20 -0.97
C SER A 25 17.03 -10.02 0.00
N GLU A 26 16.04 -9.14 -0.17
CA GLU A 26 15.85 -7.98 0.67
C GLU A 26 15.09 -8.36 1.94
N ASN A 27 15.69 -8.13 3.10
CA ASN A 27 15.05 -8.38 4.38
C ASN A 27 13.84 -7.47 4.55
N MET A 28 12.72 -8.05 4.98
CA MET A 28 11.49 -7.30 5.22
C MET A 28 11.75 -6.16 6.23
N PRO A 29 11.20 -4.94 5.99
CA PRO A 29 11.46 -3.80 6.86
C PRO A 29 10.96 -4.10 8.27
N ASP A 30 11.82 -3.92 9.26
CA ASP A 30 11.41 -3.99 10.65
C ASP A 30 10.74 -2.67 11.05
N LEU A 31 9.41 -2.63 10.89
CA LEU A 31 8.56 -1.49 11.21
C LEU A 31 8.54 -1.15 12.71
N ASN A 32 9.02 -2.05 13.57
CA ASN A 32 9.07 -1.85 15.01
C ASN A 32 10.35 -1.15 15.45
N SER A 33 11.41 -1.30 14.67
CA SER A 33 12.70 -0.65 14.93
C SER A 33 12.70 0.78 14.41
N ARG A 34 13.49 1.68 15.03
CA ARG A 34 13.73 3.03 14.47
C ARG A 34 14.43 3.01 13.10
N HIS A 35 14.90 1.85 12.63
CA HIS A 35 15.62 1.72 11.37
C HIS A 35 14.71 1.69 10.14
N TRP A 36 13.37 1.66 10.31
CA TRP A 36 12.44 1.70 9.18
C TRP A 36 12.56 3.00 8.35
N GLN A 37 12.95 4.12 8.98
CA GLN A 37 13.01 5.46 8.36
C GLN A 37 14.04 5.56 7.22
N ASN A 38 15.10 4.76 7.26
CA ASN A 38 16.15 4.74 6.23
C ASN A 38 15.95 3.61 5.21
N LYS A 39 14.83 2.88 5.30
CA LYS A 39 14.53 1.74 4.42
C LYS A 39 13.31 2.04 3.57
N HIS A 40 13.34 1.55 2.34
CA HIS A 40 12.17 1.58 1.50
C HIS A 40 11.09 0.67 2.07
N GLN A 41 9.86 1.13 1.99
CA GLN A 41 8.71 0.33 2.39
C GLN A 41 8.44 -0.70 1.31
N HIS A 42 8.15 -1.93 1.73
CA HIS A 42 7.83 -3.00 0.80
C HIS A 42 6.41 -2.80 0.26
N LEU A 43 6.31 -2.51 -1.03
CA LEU A 43 5.06 -2.24 -1.75
C LEU A 43 4.79 -3.24 -2.86
N MET A 44 3.56 -3.73 -2.91
CA MET A 44 3.05 -4.55 -4.00
C MET A 44 2.08 -3.71 -4.83
N ALA A 45 2.38 -3.53 -6.11
CA ALA A 45 1.46 -2.96 -7.06
C ALA A 45 0.65 -4.07 -7.70
N VAL A 46 -0.67 -3.92 -7.69
CA VAL A 46 -1.63 -4.77 -8.40
C VAL A 46 -2.26 -3.93 -9.49
N THR A 47 -2.02 -4.28 -10.74
CA THR A 47 -2.61 -3.61 -11.89
C THR A 47 -3.73 -4.50 -12.43
N GLY A 48 -4.94 -3.97 -12.37
CA GLY A 48 -6.08 -4.54 -13.07
C GLY A 48 -6.38 -3.79 -14.35
N ARG A 49 -7.30 -4.35 -15.13
CA ARG A 49 -7.75 -3.79 -16.41
C ARG A 49 -8.31 -2.38 -16.27
N ASP A 50 -9.00 -2.10 -15.17
CA ASP A 50 -9.75 -0.85 -14.97
C ASP A 50 -9.01 0.14 -14.04
N ALA A 51 -8.18 -0.36 -13.13
CA ALA A 51 -7.42 0.47 -12.18
C ALA A 51 -6.19 -0.26 -11.60
N SER A 52 -5.30 0.49 -10.94
CA SER A 52 -4.17 -0.04 -10.18
C SER A 52 -4.28 0.29 -8.69
N ALA A 53 -3.74 -0.58 -7.82
CA ALA A 53 -3.62 -0.34 -6.39
C ALA A 53 -2.21 -0.65 -5.89
N ASN A 54 -1.73 0.14 -4.93
CA ASN A 54 -0.49 -0.11 -4.20
C ASN A 54 -0.82 -0.59 -2.79
N LEU A 55 -0.21 -1.71 -2.40
CA LEU A 55 -0.43 -2.38 -1.11
C LEU A 55 0.87 -2.33 -0.30
N LEU A 56 0.77 -1.82 0.92
CA LEU A 56 1.86 -1.87 1.90
C LEU A 56 1.94 -3.26 2.53
N VAL A 57 3.11 -3.88 2.48
CA VAL A 57 3.37 -5.16 3.17
C VAL A 57 3.72 -4.89 4.62
N VAL A 58 2.92 -5.44 5.53
CA VAL A 58 3.17 -5.40 6.98
C VAL A 58 3.74 -6.75 7.41
N PRO A 59 4.98 -6.80 7.95
CA PRO A 59 5.56 -8.03 8.50
C PRO A 59 4.65 -8.65 9.57
N SER A 60 4.58 -9.98 9.62
CA SER A 60 3.79 -10.72 10.63
C SER A 60 4.25 -10.47 12.07
N LEU A 61 5.52 -10.09 12.25
CA LEU A 61 6.10 -9.75 13.55
C LEU A 61 5.75 -8.33 14.03
N THR A 62 5.02 -7.54 13.22
CA THR A 62 4.55 -6.21 13.62
C THR A 62 3.51 -6.36 14.74
N PRO A 63 3.65 -5.68 15.90
CA PRO A 63 2.67 -5.70 16.97
C PRO A 63 1.29 -5.33 16.44
N GLY A 64 0.27 -6.08 16.87
CA GLY A 64 -1.10 -5.93 16.38
C GLY A 64 -1.61 -4.49 16.47
N THR A 65 -1.26 -3.74 17.52
CA THR A 65 -1.62 -2.33 17.67
C THR A 65 -1.05 -1.45 16.54
N LEU A 66 0.23 -1.63 16.19
CA LEU A 66 0.86 -0.88 15.11
C LEU A 66 0.28 -1.29 13.75
N ALA A 67 0.15 -2.59 13.49
CA ALA A 67 -0.45 -3.10 12.26
C ALA A 67 -1.88 -2.55 12.06
N SER A 68 -2.68 -2.50 13.13
CA SER A 68 -4.05 -1.99 13.08
C SER A 68 -4.12 -0.48 12.82
N LEU A 69 -3.17 0.30 13.35
CA LEU A 69 -3.04 1.72 13.02
C LEU A 69 -2.64 1.94 11.57
N LEU A 70 -1.62 1.20 11.08
CA LEU A 70 -1.17 1.27 9.68
C LEU A 70 -2.32 0.99 8.71
N LEU A 71 -3.09 -0.07 8.95
CA LEU A 71 -4.24 -0.43 8.10
C LEU A 71 -5.31 0.65 8.09
N ARG A 72 -5.68 1.21 9.25
CA ARG A 72 -6.68 2.28 9.33
C ARG A 72 -6.23 3.56 8.65
N ILE A 73 -4.98 3.98 8.87
CA ILE A 73 -4.41 5.19 8.25
C ILE A 73 -4.32 5.02 6.73
N ALA A 74 -3.84 3.85 6.25
CA ALA A 74 -3.76 3.56 4.82
C ALA A 74 -5.14 3.54 4.15
N ALA A 75 -6.17 3.05 4.85
CA ALA A 75 -7.55 3.03 4.37
C ALA A 75 -8.29 4.37 4.50
N GLY A 76 -7.66 5.41 5.07
CA GLY A 76 -8.30 6.70 5.31
C GLY A 76 -9.44 6.63 6.34
N MET A 77 -9.42 5.64 7.23
CA MET A 77 -10.44 5.47 8.25
C MET A 77 -10.26 6.47 9.41
N PRO A 78 -11.35 7.04 9.94
CA PRO A 78 -11.26 7.94 11.10
C PRO A 78 -10.74 7.18 12.33
N LEU A 79 -9.84 7.82 13.06
CA LEU A 79 -9.24 7.32 14.32
C LEU A 79 -9.64 8.24 15.46
N SER A 80 -9.94 7.68 16.64
CA SER A 80 -10.30 8.50 17.82
C SER A 80 -9.14 9.40 18.26
N ALA A 81 -9.46 10.54 18.88
CA ALA A 81 -8.46 11.51 19.34
C ALA A 81 -7.42 10.89 20.31
N GLU A 82 -7.83 9.90 21.10
CA GLU A 82 -6.94 9.16 22.00
C GLU A 82 -5.84 8.40 21.26
N HIS A 83 -6.15 7.79 20.11
CA HIS A 83 -5.14 7.14 19.28
C HIS A 83 -4.18 8.17 18.68
N GLN A 84 -4.71 9.34 18.27
CA GLN A 84 -3.92 10.40 17.60
C GLN A 84 -2.86 11.04 18.51
N ALA A 85 -3.07 11.01 19.82
CA ALA A 85 -2.13 11.54 20.81
C ALA A 85 -0.91 10.64 21.08
N THR A 86 -0.91 9.40 20.58
CA THR A 86 0.14 8.43 20.91
C THR A 86 1.39 8.59 20.02
N PRO A 87 2.61 8.38 20.55
CA PRO A 87 3.83 8.31 19.72
C PRO A 87 3.74 7.23 18.65
N LEU A 88 3.05 6.12 18.93
CA LEU A 88 2.86 5.02 18.00
C LEU A 88 2.04 5.44 16.77
N PHE A 89 1.04 6.31 16.95
CA PHE A 89 0.27 6.87 15.84
C PHE A 89 1.12 7.76 14.94
N ARG A 90 2.00 8.58 15.51
CA ARG A 90 2.93 9.39 14.71
C ARG A 90 3.85 8.51 13.87
N THR A 91 4.45 7.49 14.49
CA THR A 91 5.26 6.49 13.76
C THR A 91 4.46 5.84 12.64
N ALA A 92 3.20 5.45 12.89
CA ALA A 92 2.36 4.83 11.88
C ALA A 92 2.03 5.78 10.71
N ILE A 93 1.79 7.08 10.97
CA ILE A 93 1.64 8.08 9.92
C ILE A 93 2.91 8.17 9.09
N GLU A 94 4.07 8.34 9.74
CA GLU A 94 5.33 8.55 9.02
C GLU A 94 5.67 7.33 8.14
N ILE A 95 5.40 6.10 8.60
CA ILE A 95 5.55 4.88 7.80
C ILE A 95 4.63 4.91 6.57
N VAL A 96 3.35 5.24 6.76
CA VAL A 96 2.38 5.28 5.64
C VAL A 96 2.73 6.38 4.63
N ASP A 97 3.21 7.53 5.10
CA ASP A 97 3.63 8.61 4.21
C ASP A 97 4.92 8.27 3.46
N ALA A 98 5.89 7.60 4.11
CA ALA A 98 7.06 7.04 3.43
C ALA A 98 6.65 6.01 2.37
N ALA A 99 5.71 5.11 2.70
CA ALA A 99 5.15 4.15 1.75
C ALA A 99 4.46 4.83 0.56
N ARG A 100 3.70 5.91 0.78
CA ARG A 100 3.09 6.70 -0.31
C ARG A 100 4.15 7.37 -1.18
N GLY A 101 5.22 7.89 -0.57
CA GLY A 101 6.36 8.46 -1.29
C GLY A 101 7.07 7.43 -2.17
N ASP A 102 7.37 6.26 -1.63
CA ASP A 102 7.97 5.14 -2.38
C ASP A 102 7.04 4.68 -3.52
N ALA A 103 5.73 4.63 -3.28
CA ALA A 103 4.75 4.27 -4.30
C ALA A 103 4.78 5.27 -5.45
N ALA A 104 4.74 6.58 -5.15
CA ALA A 104 4.76 7.63 -6.16
C ALA A 104 6.07 7.63 -6.97
N LEU A 105 7.19 7.28 -6.35
CA LEU A 105 8.52 7.26 -6.99
C LEU A 105 8.77 6.01 -7.83
N ARG A 106 8.37 4.83 -7.33
CA ARG A 106 8.80 3.53 -7.86
C ARG A 106 7.70 2.72 -8.52
N MET A 107 6.45 3.04 -8.22
CA MET A 107 5.27 2.34 -8.74
C MET A 107 4.31 3.38 -9.29
N PRO A 108 4.69 4.05 -10.40
CA PRO A 108 3.87 5.09 -10.98
C PRO A 108 2.47 4.52 -11.21
N ALA A 109 1.45 5.21 -10.69
CA ALA A 109 0.07 4.86 -10.94
C ALA A 109 -0.09 4.66 -12.45
N ALA A 110 -0.66 3.50 -12.83
CA ALA A 110 -0.93 3.21 -14.23
C ALA A 110 -1.69 4.42 -14.79
N LYS A 111 -1.09 5.07 -15.78
CA LYS A 111 -1.70 6.21 -16.48
C LYS A 111 -3.10 5.76 -16.87
N ASP A 112 -4.09 6.55 -16.46
CA ASP A 112 -5.49 6.42 -16.85
C ASP A 112 -5.53 5.96 -18.33
N VAL A 113 -5.82 4.67 -18.56
CA VAL A 113 -5.82 4.10 -19.90
C VAL A 113 -6.99 4.78 -20.59
N ALA A 114 -6.64 5.82 -21.35
CA ALA A 114 -7.57 6.67 -22.07
C ALA A 114 -8.57 5.77 -22.80
N ARG A 115 -9.80 5.76 -22.28
CA ARG A 115 -10.95 5.09 -22.87
C ARG A 115 -11.00 5.48 -24.35
N PRO A 116 -10.93 4.54 -25.31
CA PRO A 116 -11.06 4.90 -26.71
C PRO A 116 -12.45 5.51 -26.88
N ARG A 117 -12.52 6.82 -27.12
CA ARG A 117 -13.75 7.50 -27.46
C ARG A 117 -14.28 6.83 -28.71
N ALA A 118 -15.34 6.04 -28.56
CA ALA A 118 -16.06 5.44 -29.65
C ALA A 118 -16.43 6.54 -30.65
N ARG A 119 -15.84 6.45 -31.85
CA ARG A 119 -16.11 7.32 -32.98
C ARG A 119 -17.53 6.99 -33.45
N ARG A 120 -18.51 7.80 -33.06
CA ARG A 120 -19.85 7.76 -33.66
C ARG A 120 -19.73 8.31 -35.08
N THR A 121 -19.91 7.41 -36.03
CA THR A 121 -20.26 7.64 -37.44
C THR A 121 -21.49 8.51 -37.58
#